data_AF-A0A4Q3N7C7-F1
#
_entry.id   AF-A0A4Q3N7C7-F1
#
_cell.length_a   1.000
_cell.length_b   1.000
_cell.length_c   1.000
_cell.angle_alpha   90.00
_cell.angle_beta   90.00
_cell.angle_gamma   90.00
#
_symmetry.space_group_name_H-M   'P 1'
#
loop_
_entity.id
_entity.type
_entity.pdbx_description
1 polymer ?
#
loop_
_entity_poly.entity_id
_entity_poly.type
_entity_poly.pdbx_seq_one_letter_code
_entity_poly.pdbx_strand_id
1 'polypeptide(L)'
;GVDVFTMHVDGPKVIVETAAKRGKMVCGYHASQAKLAPQAYLTGAEWNWLTAYTSFIEAARSGKPHPNFVRGGLKQGFVKMSAYGPAVSEAAKKQADGIKAQMVAGSFDIFKGPLKDNKGAVVIPAGKAMKQTDIELEKMNYLVEGVNGSV
;
A
#
# COMPACT_ATOMS: atom_id res chain seq x y z
N GLY A 1 16.28 -11.87 -12.73
CA GLY A 1 15.76 -12.24 -11.41
C GLY A 1 14.40 -11.64 -11.23
N VAL A 2 14.32 -10.35 -10.89
CA VAL A 2 13.05 -9.65 -10.63
C VAL A 2 12.41 -9.13 -11.92
N ASP A 3 11.09 -9.31 -12.04
CA ASP A 3 10.29 -8.85 -13.19
C ASP A 3 9.33 -7.70 -12.85
N VAL A 4 9.03 -7.50 -11.57
CA VAL A 4 8.14 -6.44 -11.07
C VAL A 4 8.79 -5.73 -9.90
N PHE A 5 8.86 -4.40 -9.95
CA PHE A 5 9.44 -3.56 -8.90
C PHE A 5 8.36 -2.77 -8.18
N THR A 6 8.52 -2.59 -6.88
CA THR A 6 7.85 -1.55 -6.09
C THR A 6 8.92 -0.81 -5.30
N MET A 7 8.56 0.29 -4.64
CA MET A 7 9.50 1.08 -3.87
C MET A 7 8.83 1.78 -2.69
N HIS A 8 9.63 2.09 -1.68
CA HIS A 8 9.26 2.95 -0.57
C HIS A 8 10.30 4.07 -0.44
N VAL A 9 10.30 4.97 -1.41
CA VAL A 9 11.19 6.14 -1.49
C VAL A 9 10.40 7.34 -2.00
N ASP A 10 10.79 8.54 -1.58
CA ASP A 10 10.12 9.79 -2.01
C ASP A 10 10.41 10.16 -3.47
N GLY A 11 11.56 9.70 -4.00
CA GLY A 11 11.99 9.94 -5.39
C GLY A 11 11.90 8.69 -6.27
N PRO A 12 10.71 8.22 -6.68
CA PRO A 12 10.56 6.95 -7.39
C PRO A 12 11.06 6.98 -8.85
N LYS A 13 11.35 8.16 -9.41
CA LYS A 13 11.68 8.36 -10.84
C LYS A 13 12.78 7.41 -11.33
N VAL A 14 13.90 7.36 -10.63
CA VAL A 14 15.07 6.56 -11.05
C VAL A 14 14.72 5.08 -11.10
N ILE A 15 13.99 4.58 -10.09
CA ILE A 15 13.59 3.17 -10.03
C ILE A 15 12.61 2.85 -11.17
N VAL A 16 11.58 3.70 -11.35
CA VAL A 16 10.54 3.52 -12.36
C VAL A 16 11.13 3.48 -13.77
N GLU A 17 11.93 4.48 -14.13
CA GLU A 17 12.51 4.57 -15.47
C GLU A 17 13.56 3.50 -15.72
N THR A 18 14.34 3.12 -14.70
CA THR A 18 15.37 2.08 -14.85
C THR A 18 14.76 0.70 -15.02
N ALA A 19 13.72 0.37 -14.25
CA ALA A 19 12.97 -0.87 -14.40
C ALA A 19 12.37 -0.96 -15.81
N ALA A 20 11.68 0.10 -16.25
CA ALA A 20 11.06 0.15 -17.56
C ALA A 20 12.08 0.04 -18.71
N LYS A 21 13.22 0.74 -18.64
CA LYS A 21 14.33 0.62 -19.61
C LYS A 21 14.90 -0.79 -19.71
N ARG A 22 14.77 -1.59 -18.64
CA ARG A 22 15.19 -3.00 -18.59
C ARG A 22 14.05 -3.97 -18.93
N GLY A 23 12.93 -3.46 -19.46
CA GLY A 23 11.76 -4.27 -19.83
C GLY A 23 11.03 -4.86 -18.62
N LYS A 24 11.15 -4.23 -17.45
CA LYS A 24 10.54 -4.70 -16.19
C LYS A 24 9.36 -3.83 -15.80
N MET A 25 8.41 -4.42 -15.08
CA MET A 25 7.18 -3.78 -14.67
C MET A 25 7.32 -3.07 -13.32
N VAL A 26 6.44 -2.11 -13.03
CA VAL A 26 6.48 -1.35 -11.78
C VAL A 26 5.10 -1.14 -11.16
N CYS A 27 5.05 -1.20 -9.83
CA CYS A 27 3.96 -0.67 -9.02
C CYS A 27 4.43 0.66 -8.38
N GLY A 28 3.64 1.71 -8.53
CA GLY A 28 3.95 3.05 -8.02
C GLY A 28 3.68 3.25 -6.53
N TYR A 29 4.24 4.33 -6.00
CA TYR A 29 4.14 4.74 -4.60
C TYR A 29 4.04 6.26 -4.44
N HIS A 30 3.39 6.73 -3.37
CA HIS A 30 3.00 8.13 -3.07
C HIS A 30 2.04 8.82 -4.05
N ALA A 31 2.32 8.76 -5.35
CA ALA A 31 1.57 9.39 -6.43
C ALA A 31 1.57 8.47 -7.66
N SER A 32 0.81 8.81 -8.71
CA SER A 32 0.89 8.05 -9.96
C SER A 32 2.17 8.36 -10.72
N GLN A 33 3.02 7.35 -10.92
CA GLN A 33 4.20 7.43 -11.81
C GLN A 33 3.92 6.94 -13.23
N ALA A 34 2.65 6.71 -13.60
CA ALA A 34 2.28 6.15 -14.90
C ALA A 34 2.89 6.92 -16.10
N LYS A 35 3.01 8.26 -15.99
CA LYS A 35 3.63 9.08 -17.05
C LYS A 35 5.12 8.82 -17.26
N LEU A 36 5.84 8.35 -16.24
CA LEU A 36 7.28 8.06 -16.31
C LEU A 36 7.56 6.74 -17.06
N ALA A 37 6.62 5.80 -17.00
CA ALA A 37 6.78 4.48 -17.61
C ALA A 37 5.42 3.87 -18.04
N PRO A 38 4.70 4.47 -18.99
CA PRO A 38 3.29 4.15 -19.26
C PRO A 38 3.04 2.70 -19.67
N GLN A 39 4.00 2.06 -20.34
CA GLN A 39 3.89 0.65 -20.75
C GLN A 39 4.27 -0.34 -19.65
N ALA A 40 5.12 0.07 -18.71
CA ALA A 40 5.62 -0.78 -17.63
C ALA A 40 4.87 -0.59 -16.30
N TYR A 41 4.10 0.49 -16.17
CA TYR A 41 3.34 0.79 -14.96
C TYR A 41 2.13 -0.16 -14.85
N LEU A 42 2.02 -0.88 -13.74
CA LEU A 42 0.90 -1.80 -13.47
C LEU A 42 -0.24 -1.07 -12.77
N THR A 43 0.05 -0.42 -11.65
CA THR A 43 -0.83 0.43 -10.84
C THR A 43 0.04 1.04 -9.74
N GLY A 44 -0.54 1.64 -8.69
CA GLY A 44 0.21 2.14 -7.54
C GLY A 44 -0.67 2.52 -6.38
N ALA A 45 -0.05 2.63 -5.20
CA ALA A 45 -0.69 3.16 -4.01
C ALA A 45 -0.36 4.66 -3.87
N GLU A 46 -1.39 5.49 -3.91
CA GLU A 46 -1.27 6.94 -3.79
C GLU A 46 -1.77 7.40 -2.43
N TRP A 47 -1.04 8.34 -1.83
CA TRP A 47 -1.57 9.08 -0.69
C TRP A 47 -2.61 10.08 -1.18
N ASN A 48 -3.78 10.04 -0.56
CA ASN A 48 -4.84 11.02 -0.78
C ASN A 48 -4.84 12.06 0.33
N TRP A 49 -3.82 12.92 0.32
CA TRP A 49 -3.63 13.96 1.33
C TRP A 49 -4.78 14.96 1.43
N LEU A 50 -5.60 15.10 0.37
CA LEU A 50 -6.79 15.94 0.39
C LEU A 50 -7.74 15.55 1.53
N THR A 51 -7.93 14.25 1.78
CA THR A 51 -8.79 13.77 2.88
C THR A 51 -8.27 14.23 4.24
N ALA A 52 -6.97 14.03 4.49
CA ALA A 52 -6.36 14.44 5.74
C ALA A 52 -6.45 15.97 5.90
N TYR A 53 -5.94 16.74 4.93
CA TYR A 53 -5.90 18.20 5.03
C TYR A 53 -7.27 18.85 5.13
N THR A 54 -8.28 18.32 4.44
CA THR A 54 -9.65 18.83 4.56
C THR A 54 -10.15 18.71 5.99
N SER A 55 -9.90 17.58 6.67
CA SER A 55 -10.31 17.39 8.07
C SER A 55 -9.65 18.39 9.03
N PHE A 56 -8.36 18.70 8.84
CA PHE A 56 -7.65 19.69 9.67
C PHE A 56 -8.13 21.12 9.39
N ILE A 57 -8.40 21.46 8.12
CA ILE A 57 -8.91 22.78 7.72
C ILE A 57 -10.33 22.99 8.28
N GLU A 58 -11.18 21.97 8.23
CA GLU A 58 -12.53 22.03 8.81
C GLU A 58 -12.50 22.19 10.33
N ALA A 59 -11.59 21.49 11.02
CA ALA A 59 -11.39 21.67 12.47
C ALA A 59 -11.00 23.12 12.79
N ALA A 60 -10.02 23.68 12.06
CA ALA A 60 -9.60 25.08 12.22
C ALA A 60 -10.76 26.06 12.02
N ARG A 61 -11.53 25.89 10.93
CA ARG A 61 -12.64 26.79 10.57
C ARG A 61 -13.79 26.73 11.57
N SER A 62 -14.08 25.55 12.11
CA SER A 62 -15.17 25.35 13.06
C SER A 62 -14.79 25.60 14.52
N GLY A 63 -13.52 25.93 14.79
CA GLY A 63 -13.00 26.05 16.16
C GLY A 63 -12.96 24.73 16.92
N LYS A 64 -13.11 23.59 16.23
CA LYS A 64 -13.00 22.26 16.86
C LYS A 64 -11.53 21.95 17.16
N PRO A 65 -11.25 21.14 18.18
CA PRO A 65 -9.91 20.63 18.42
C PRO A 65 -9.34 19.93 17.18
N HIS A 66 -8.06 20.19 16.90
CA HIS A 66 -7.35 19.50 15.83
C HIS A 66 -7.14 18.01 16.19
N PRO A 67 -7.23 17.09 15.22
CA PRO A 67 -6.86 15.70 15.45
C PRO A 67 -5.37 15.58 15.82
N ASN A 68 -5.07 14.93 16.94
CA ASN A 68 -3.68 14.67 17.35
C ASN A 68 -3.06 13.49 16.58
N PHE A 69 -3.89 12.57 16.12
CA PHE A 69 -3.46 11.38 15.39
C PHE A 69 -4.55 10.97 14.42
N VAL A 70 -4.19 10.81 13.15
CA VAL A 70 -5.08 10.31 12.11
C VAL A 70 -4.42 9.13 11.43
N ARG A 71 -5.20 8.06 11.24
CA ARG A 71 -4.75 6.86 10.55
C ARG A 71 -5.87 6.34 9.68
N GLY A 72 -5.54 5.94 8.47
CA GLY A 72 -6.51 5.41 7.53
C GLY A 72 -5.85 4.73 6.34
N GLY A 73 -6.65 3.90 5.67
CA GLY A 73 -6.30 3.26 4.41
C GLY A 73 -7.32 3.59 3.32
N LEU A 74 -7.65 2.58 2.51
CA LEU A 74 -8.62 2.69 1.42
C LEU A 74 -10.02 3.08 1.93
N LYS A 75 -10.48 2.47 3.03
CA LYS A 75 -11.82 2.72 3.60
C LYS A 75 -12.01 4.17 4.05
N GLN A 76 -10.99 4.74 4.70
CA GLN A 76 -11.00 6.12 5.18
C GLN A 76 -10.65 7.13 4.07
N GLY A 77 -10.26 6.65 2.88
CA GLY A 77 -9.86 7.51 1.76
C GLY A 77 -8.53 8.23 1.98
N PHE A 78 -7.65 7.72 2.84
CA PHE A 78 -6.28 8.23 3.04
C PHE A 78 -5.33 7.67 1.97
N VAL A 79 -5.65 6.50 1.45
CA VAL A 79 -4.96 5.87 0.32
C VAL A 79 -5.96 5.70 -0.82
N LYS A 80 -5.50 5.92 -2.05
CA LYS A 80 -6.25 5.57 -3.27
C LYS A 80 -5.35 4.78 -4.21
N MET A 81 -5.98 4.05 -5.12
CA MET A 81 -5.30 3.28 -6.16
C MET A 81 -5.10 4.15 -7.41
N SER A 82 -3.93 4.11 -8.03
CA SER A 82 -3.76 4.59 -9.41
C SER A 82 -4.57 3.74 -10.39
N ALA A 83 -4.89 4.32 -11.55
CA ALA A 83 -5.41 3.56 -12.67
C ALA A 83 -4.46 2.42 -13.06
N TYR A 84 -5.04 1.30 -13.51
CA TYR A 84 -4.28 0.18 -14.04
C TYR A 84 -3.65 0.56 -15.39
N GLY A 85 -2.39 0.16 -15.60
CA GLY A 85 -1.74 0.31 -16.89
C GLY A 85 -2.16 -0.75 -17.92
N PRO A 86 -1.67 -0.62 -19.16
CA PRO A 86 -2.12 -1.44 -20.29
C PRO A 86 -1.74 -2.92 -20.17
N ALA A 87 -0.65 -3.23 -19.46
CA ALA A 87 -0.17 -4.59 -19.28
C ALA A 87 -0.97 -5.42 -18.27
N VAL A 88 -1.88 -4.80 -17.49
CA VAL A 88 -2.68 -5.52 -16.50
C VAL A 88 -3.86 -6.19 -17.21
N SER A 89 -3.90 -7.53 -17.15
CA SER A 89 -4.99 -8.32 -17.72
C SER A 89 -6.32 -8.05 -17.02
N GLU A 90 -7.44 -8.32 -17.71
CA GLU A 90 -8.77 -8.18 -17.12
C GLU A 90 -8.96 -9.05 -15.87
N ALA A 91 -8.46 -10.30 -15.92
CA ALA A 91 -8.49 -11.21 -14.78
C ALA A 91 -7.75 -10.63 -13.56
N ALA A 92 -6.56 -10.05 -13.78
CA ALA A 92 -5.79 -9.42 -12.70
C ALA A 92 -6.49 -8.17 -12.14
N LYS A 93 -7.09 -7.33 -13.01
CA LYS A 93 -7.89 -6.16 -12.58
C LYS A 93 -9.05 -6.60 -11.71
N LYS A 94 -9.83 -7.59 -12.16
CA LYS A 94 -10.99 -8.13 -11.44
C LYS A 94 -10.59 -8.68 -10.07
N GLN A 95 -9.48 -9.42 -9.99
CA GLN A 95 -8.98 -9.92 -8.72
C GLN A 95 -8.57 -8.79 -7.78
N ALA A 96 -7.78 -7.82 -8.26
CA ALA A 96 -7.31 -6.69 -7.47
C ALA A 96 -8.48 -5.82 -6.97
N ASP A 97 -9.46 -5.53 -7.83
CA ASP A 97 -10.66 -4.78 -7.47
C ASP A 97 -11.54 -5.55 -6.47
N GLY A 98 -11.62 -6.88 -6.59
CA GLY A 98 -12.30 -7.73 -5.63
C GLY A 98 -11.69 -7.63 -4.23
N ILE A 99 -10.36 -7.74 -4.11
CA ILE A 99 -9.66 -7.57 -2.83
C ILE A 99 -9.81 -6.15 -2.31
N LYS A 100 -9.66 -5.13 -3.16
CA LYS A 100 -9.89 -3.73 -2.79
C LYS A 100 -11.28 -3.53 -2.19
N ALA A 101 -12.32 -4.11 -2.81
CA ALA A 101 -13.68 -4.05 -2.30
C ALA A 101 -13.81 -4.71 -0.91
N GLN A 102 -13.21 -5.87 -0.70
CA GLN A 102 -13.19 -6.54 0.61
C GLN A 102 -12.43 -5.71 1.67
N MET A 103 -11.32 -5.07 1.30
CA MET A 103 -10.58 -4.18 2.19
C MET A 103 -11.40 -2.95 2.59
N VAL A 104 -12.12 -2.34 1.64
CA VAL A 104 -13.03 -1.22 1.91
C VAL A 104 -14.21 -1.67 2.79
N ALA A 105 -14.74 -2.87 2.57
CA ALA A 105 -15.78 -3.47 3.40
C ALA A 105 -15.27 -3.85 4.81
N GLY A 106 -13.96 -4.01 4.99
CA GLY A 106 -13.33 -4.46 6.24
C GLY A 106 -13.39 -5.98 6.45
N SER A 107 -13.68 -6.75 5.40
CA SER A 107 -13.74 -8.22 5.42
C SER A 107 -12.43 -8.88 4.98
N PHE A 108 -11.42 -8.10 4.59
CA PHE A 108 -10.08 -8.58 4.25
C PHE A 108 -9.03 -8.03 5.23
N ASP A 109 -8.43 -8.93 5.99
CA ASP A 109 -7.34 -8.62 6.93
C ASP A 109 -6.00 -9.03 6.33
N ILE A 110 -5.10 -8.06 6.12
CA ILE A 110 -3.74 -8.32 5.61
C ILE A 110 -2.91 -9.09 6.65
N PHE A 111 -2.99 -8.66 7.91
CA PHE A 111 -2.19 -9.19 9.00
C PHE A 111 -2.96 -10.25 9.77
N LYS A 112 -3.22 -11.39 9.12
CA LYS A 112 -3.96 -12.51 9.69
C LYS A 112 -3.04 -13.71 9.92
N GLY A 113 -3.12 -14.30 11.11
CA GLY A 113 -2.36 -15.47 11.49
C GLY A 113 -2.96 -16.79 10.97
N PRO A 114 -2.16 -17.87 10.95
CA PRO A 114 -0.77 -17.93 11.39
C PRO A 114 0.17 -17.18 10.44
N LEU A 115 0.98 -16.28 10.98
CA LEU A 115 2.00 -15.52 10.25
C LEU A 115 3.34 -15.72 10.96
N LYS A 116 4.35 -16.07 10.18
CA LYS A 116 5.73 -16.25 10.65
C LYS A 116 6.63 -15.17 10.08
N ASP A 117 7.70 -14.87 10.79
CA ASP A 117 8.82 -14.11 10.24
C ASP A 117 9.67 -14.98 9.29
N ASN A 118 10.64 -14.36 8.62
CA ASN A 118 11.54 -15.02 7.68
C ASN A 118 12.62 -15.87 8.36
N LYS A 119 12.63 -15.93 9.69
CA LYS A 119 13.47 -16.82 10.52
C LYS A 119 12.65 -17.97 11.11
N GLY A 120 11.35 -18.04 10.84
CA GLY A 120 10.43 -19.11 11.26
C GLY A 120 9.70 -18.86 12.59
N ALA A 121 9.93 -17.74 13.27
CA ALA A 121 9.23 -17.42 14.51
C ALA A 121 7.79 -16.93 14.21
N VAL A 122 6.82 -17.35 15.04
CA VAL A 122 5.42 -16.93 14.89
C VAL A 122 5.27 -15.48 15.38
N VAL A 123 4.84 -14.59 14.49
CA VAL A 123 4.62 -13.16 14.78
C VAL A 123 3.13 -12.81 14.94
N ILE A 124 2.25 -13.55 14.26
CA ILE A 124 0.79 -13.48 14.49
C ILE A 124 0.27 -14.92 14.66
N PRO A 125 -0.17 -15.31 15.87
CA PRO A 125 -0.69 -16.65 16.12
C PRO A 125 -1.92 -16.99 15.26
N ALA A 126 -2.15 -18.28 15.02
CA ALA A 126 -3.35 -18.76 14.33
C ALA A 126 -4.63 -18.25 14.99
N GLY A 127 -5.62 -17.86 14.18
CA GLY A 127 -6.90 -17.32 14.66
C GLY A 127 -6.86 -15.84 15.09
N LYS A 128 -5.68 -15.22 15.19
CA LYS A 128 -5.54 -13.78 15.43
C LYS A 128 -5.46 -13.01 14.11
N ALA A 129 -6.09 -11.84 14.07
CA ALA A 129 -5.88 -10.87 13.00
C ALA A 129 -5.62 -9.49 13.64
N MET A 130 -4.74 -8.71 13.02
CA MET A 130 -4.52 -7.31 13.34
C MET A 130 -5.12 -6.45 12.23
N LYS A 131 -5.85 -5.40 12.60
CA LYS A 131 -6.35 -4.42 11.65
C LYS A 131 -5.19 -3.50 11.25
N GLN A 132 -5.25 -2.98 10.03
CA GLN A 132 -4.23 -2.05 9.52
C GLN A 132 -4.05 -0.79 10.38
N THR A 133 -5.07 -0.48 11.20
CA THR A 133 -5.06 0.65 12.12
C THR A 133 -4.43 0.34 13.47
N ASP A 134 -4.13 -0.91 13.78
CA ASP A 134 -3.62 -1.32 15.09
C ASP A 134 -2.22 -0.73 15.33
N ILE A 135 -2.04 -0.09 16.48
CA ILE A 135 -0.80 0.61 16.84
C ILE A 135 0.36 -0.37 17.01
N GLU A 136 0.10 -1.61 17.41
CA GLU A 136 1.14 -2.65 17.51
C GLU A 136 1.89 -2.88 16.20
N LEU A 137 1.25 -2.65 15.05
CA LEU A 137 1.91 -2.75 13.73
C LEU A 137 2.98 -1.68 13.52
N GLU A 138 2.99 -0.57 14.28
CA GLU A 138 4.07 0.44 14.23
C GLU A 138 5.39 -0.08 14.81
N LYS A 139 5.33 -1.10 15.66
CA LYS A 139 6.52 -1.72 16.28
C LYS A 139 7.07 -2.86 15.43
N MET A 140 6.54 -3.08 14.23
CA MET A 140 6.96 -4.18 13.35
C MET A 140 8.44 -4.06 13.02
N ASN A 141 9.22 -5.02 13.51
CA ASN A 141 10.67 -5.09 13.35
C ASN A 141 11.11 -6.47 12.82
N TYR A 142 10.27 -7.08 11.98
CA TYR A 142 10.49 -8.38 11.37
C TYR A 142 10.11 -8.34 9.90
N LEU A 143 10.65 -9.29 9.12
CA LEU A 143 10.23 -9.56 7.76
C LEU A 143 9.42 -10.85 7.77
N VAL A 144 8.34 -10.95 7.01
CA VAL A 144 7.49 -12.15 6.96
C VAL A 144 8.16 -13.28 6.17
N GLU A 145 7.73 -14.51 6.42
CA GLU A 145 8.13 -15.69 5.64
C GLU A 145 8.05 -15.42 4.12
N GLY A 146 9.08 -15.84 3.38
CA GLY A 146 9.23 -15.59 1.94
C GLY A 146 10.00 -14.32 1.58
N VAL A 147 10.22 -13.39 2.52
CA VAL A 147 11.07 -12.22 2.29
C VAL A 147 12.54 -12.58 2.49
N ASN A 148 13.33 -12.42 1.43
CA ASN A 148 14.79 -12.49 1.50
C ASN A 148 15.38 -11.12 1.86
N GLY A 149 15.89 -11.00 3.08
CA GLY A 149 16.46 -9.78 3.62
C GLY A 149 16.70 -9.90 5.13
N SER A 150 17.17 -8.81 5.75
CA SER A 150 17.38 -8.71 7.18
C SER A 150 16.85 -7.37 7.70
N VAL A 151 16.42 -7.36 8.97
CA VAL A 151 16.15 -6.15 9.75
C VAL A 151 17.41 -5.76 10.51
#